data_AF-A0A947BJS5-F1
#
_entry.id   AF-A0A947BJS5-F1
#
_cell.length_a   1.000
_cell.length_b   1.000
_cell.length_c   1.000
_cell.angle_alpha   90.00
_cell.angle_beta   90.00
_cell.angle_gamma   90.00
#
_symmetry.space_group_name_H-M   'P 1'
#
loop_
_entity.id
_entity.type
_entity.pdbx_description
1 polymer ?
#
loop_
_entity_poly.entity_id
_entity_poly.type
_entity_poly.pdbx_seq_one_letter_code
_entity_poly.pdbx_strand_id
1 'polypeptide(L)'
;MNQQEALSAAIKLTDEILEILEEGEFERVEELEAQRKIYIEQAFADSIEHVDRIRAEHLQSLNQQVVEKLNLFKESVILQQKRIRVASKAARAYLTNDSYPK
;
A
#
# COMPACT_ATOMS: atom_id res chain seq x y z
N MET A 1 27.40 -3.19 4.71
CA MET A 1 26.57 -2.38 3.80
C MET A 1 26.66 -0.93 4.27
N ASN A 2 26.94 0.00 3.38
CA ASN A 2 27.03 1.43 3.71
C ASN A 2 25.67 2.13 3.54
N GLN A 3 25.53 3.38 3.99
CA GLN A 3 24.28 4.13 3.92
C GLN A 3 23.77 4.34 2.48
N GLN A 4 24.67 4.53 1.51
CA GLN A 4 24.29 4.73 0.11
C GLN A 4 23.75 3.45 -0.53
N GLU A 5 24.32 2.29 -0.17
CA GLU A 5 23.83 0.97 -0.57
C GLU A 5 22.45 0.71 0.05
N ALA A 6 22.28 1.03 1.34
CA ALA A 6 21.00 0.90 2.03
C ALA A 6 19.93 1.81 1.39
N LEU A 7 20.27 3.05 1.06
CA LEU A 7 19.37 3.99 0.38
C LEU A 7 18.97 3.49 -1.01
N SER A 8 19.93 2.94 -1.76
CA SER A 8 19.67 2.37 -3.09
C SER A 8 18.76 1.14 -3.00
N ALA A 9 18.96 0.29 -1.99
CA ALA A 9 18.10 -0.86 -1.73
C ALA A 9 16.67 -0.43 -1.34
N ALA A 10 16.54 0.59 -0.49
CA ALA A 10 15.24 1.14 -0.12
C ALA A 10 14.46 1.71 -1.32
N ILE A 11 15.15 2.41 -2.24
CA ILE A 11 14.57 2.92 -3.48
C ILE A 11 14.09 1.75 -4.35
N LYS A 12 14.95 0.77 -4.61
CA LYS A 12 14.61 -0.40 -5.43
C LYS A 12 13.40 -1.16 -4.89
N LEU A 13 13.36 -1.38 -3.57
CA LEU A 13 12.21 -2.03 -2.94
C LEU A 13 10.94 -1.18 -3.02
N THR A 14 11.05 0.15 -3.01
CA THR A 14 9.89 1.03 -3.18
C THR A 14 9.34 0.96 -4.61
N ASP A 15 10.21 0.89 -5.62
CA ASP A 15 9.79 0.67 -7.01
C ASP A 15 9.05 -0.68 -7.14
N GLU A 16 9.61 -1.76 -6.57
CA GLU A 16 8.96 -3.08 -6.58
C GLU A 16 7.60 -3.06 -5.85
N ILE A 17 7.50 -2.37 -4.71
CA ILE A 17 6.23 -2.18 -4.00
C ILE A 17 5.21 -1.45 -4.89
N LEU A 18 5.64 -0.43 -5.64
CA LEU A 18 4.75 0.33 -6.51
C LEU A 18 4.19 -0.51 -7.67
N GLU A 19 5.00 -1.42 -8.22
CA GLU A 19 4.58 -2.38 -9.26
C GLU A 19 3.58 -3.38 -8.68
N ILE A 20 3.91 -4.02 -7.57
CA ILE A 20 3.06 -5.05 -6.94
C ILE A 20 1.74 -4.46 -6.41
N LEU A 21 1.74 -3.19 -5.98
CA LEU A 21 0.52 -2.48 -5.62
C LEU A 21 -0.45 -2.32 -6.81
N GLU A 22 0.04 -2.24 -8.05
CA GLU A 22 -0.83 -2.23 -9.23
C GLU A 22 -1.44 -3.60 -9.52
N GLU A 23 -0.71 -4.67 -9.19
CA GLU A 23 -1.15 -6.06 -9.33
C GLU A 23 -2.11 -6.49 -8.22
N GLY A 24 -2.12 -5.77 -7.08
CA GLY A 24 -3.00 -6.02 -5.95
C GLY A 24 -2.55 -7.17 -5.04
N GLU A 25 -1.28 -7.59 -5.11
CA GLU A 25 -0.72 -8.63 -4.25
C GLU A 25 -0.31 -8.07 -2.86
N PHE A 26 -1.29 -7.68 -2.04
CA PHE A 26 -1.04 -6.98 -0.77
C PHE A 26 -0.19 -7.76 0.25
N GLU A 27 -0.29 -9.09 0.28
CA GLU A 27 0.55 -9.91 1.15
C GLU A 27 2.03 -9.72 0.83
N ARG A 28 2.37 -9.67 -0.47
CA ARG A 28 3.73 -9.44 -0.94
C ARG A 28 4.20 -8.01 -0.70
N VAL A 29 3.28 -7.03 -0.78
CA VAL A 29 3.57 -5.64 -0.38
C VAL A 29 3.98 -5.56 1.08
N GLU A 30 3.28 -6.25 1.99
CA GLU A 30 3.64 -6.26 3.42
C GLU A 30 5.04 -6.85 3.68
N GLU A 31 5.37 -7.95 3.00
CA GLU A 31 6.71 -8.56 3.09
C GLU A 31 7.82 -7.61 2.62
N LEU A 32 7.61 -6.93 1.49
CA LEU A 32 8.57 -5.98 0.94
C LEU A 32 8.68 -4.72 1.80
N GLU A 33 7.58 -4.24 2.38
CA GLU A 33 7.60 -3.12 3.33
C GLU A 33 8.41 -3.44 4.59
N ALA A 34 8.27 -4.65 5.12
CA ALA A 34 9.06 -5.11 6.26
C ALA A 34 10.56 -5.14 5.94
N GLN A 35 10.93 -5.60 4.74
CA GLN A 35 12.32 -5.57 4.27
C GLN A 35 12.81 -4.14 4.05
N ARG A 36 12.01 -3.31 3.37
CA ARG A 36 12.33 -1.92 3.06
C ARG A 36 12.61 -1.10 4.32
N LYS A 37 11.83 -1.32 5.38
CA LYS A 37 12.00 -0.64 6.67
C LYS A 37 13.42 -0.79 7.20
N ILE A 38 14.00 -1.99 7.13
CA ILE A 38 15.37 -2.26 7.60
C ILE A 38 16.38 -1.40 6.82
N TYR A 39 16.22 -1.30 5.49
CA TYR A 39 17.10 -0.50 4.65
C TYR A 39 16.93 1.00 4.86
N ILE A 40 15.70 1.48 5.11
CA ILE A 40 15.46 2.88 5.47
C ILE A 40 16.14 3.21 6.80
N GLU A 41 15.93 2.40 7.84
CA GLU A 41 16.56 2.61 9.14
C GLU A 41 18.09 2.66 9.03
N GLN A 42 18.69 1.81 8.19
CA GLN A 42 20.13 1.79 7.94
C GLN A 42 20.62 2.97 7.07
N ALA A 43 19.84 3.40 6.08
CA ALA A 43 20.19 4.52 5.21
C ALA A 43 20.25 5.86 5.97
N PHE A 44 19.46 5.98 7.03
CA PHE A 44 19.32 7.19 7.85
C PHE A 44 19.79 6.99 9.31
N ALA A 45 20.62 5.98 9.56
CA ALA A 45 21.09 5.65 10.91
C ALA A 45 22.07 6.67 11.50
N ASP A 46 22.95 7.26 10.67
CA ASP A 46 23.92 8.28 11.11
C ASP A 46 23.52 9.69 10.63
N SER A 47 24.46 10.64 10.72
CA SER A 47 24.22 12.04 10.36
C SER A 47 23.75 12.22 8.92
N ILE A 48 22.67 12.99 8.76
CA ILE A 48 22.04 13.37 7.49
C ILE A 48 23.03 14.00 6.50
N GLU A 49 24.12 14.59 6.98
CA GLU A 49 25.18 15.21 6.16
C GLU A 49 25.86 14.22 5.19
N HIS A 50 25.79 12.91 5.45
CA HIS A 50 26.40 11.87 4.61
C HIS A 50 25.40 11.19 3.65
N VAL A 51 24.12 11.56 3.73
CA VAL A 51 23.06 11.00 2.89
C VAL A 51 23.04 11.74 1.55
N ASP A 52 23.02 10.99 0.45
CA ASP A 52 22.82 11.55 -0.88
C ASP A 52 21.43 12.19 -0.97
N ARG A 53 21.40 13.52 -0.95
CA ARG A 53 20.17 14.31 -0.94
C ARG A 53 19.28 14.04 -2.15
N ILE A 54 19.86 13.86 -3.34
CA ILE A 54 19.07 13.62 -4.57
C ILE A 54 18.33 12.30 -4.45
N ARG A 55 19.01 11.26 -3.95
CA ARG A 55 18.40 9.95 -3.72
C ARG A 55 17.37 9.97 -2.59
N ALA A 56 17.61 10.73 -1.53
CA ALA A 56 16.65 10.89 -0.44
C ALA A 56 15.36 11.59 -0.91
N GLU A 57 15.48 12.66 -1.70
CA GLU A 57 14.34 13.35 -2.31
C GLU A 57 13.59 12.42 -3.29
N HIS A 58 14.31 11.59 -4.04
CA HIS A 58 13.69 10.59 -4.91
C HIS A 58 12.92 9.54 -4.11
N LEU A 59 13.51 8.96 -3.06
CA LEU A 59 12.83 8.01 -2.17
C LEU A 59 11.57 8.62 -1.54
N GLN A 60 11.63 9.90 -1.14
CA GLN A 60 10.48 10.62 -0.62
C GLN A 60 9.36 10.71 -1.68
N SER A 61 9.70 11.03 -2.93
CA SER A 61 8.72 11.08 -4.02
C SER A 61 8.07 9.72 -4.28
N LEU A 62 8.84 8.63 -4.25
CA LEU A 62 8.31 7.28 -4.40
C LEU A 62 7.39 6.90 -3.23
N ASN A 63 7.75 7.24 -2.00
CA ASN A 63 6.92 7.01 -0.82
C ASN A 63 5.57 7.74 -0.92
N GLN A 64 5.58 8.97 -1.44
CA GLN A 64 4.35 9.72 -1.67
C GLN A 64 3.42 9.00 -2.65
N GLN A 65 3.96 8.41 -3.73
CA GLN A 65 3.18 7.62 -4.67
C GLN A 65 2.60 6.35 -4.03
N VAL A 66 3.36 5.66 -3.18
CA VAL A 66 2.87 4.50 -2.43
C VAL A 66 1.65 4.88 -1.57
N VAL A 67 1.76 5.99 -0.83
CA VAL A 67 0.67 6.50 0.01
C VAL A 67 -0.57 6.84 -0.81
N GLU A 68 -0.39 7.50 -1.96
CA GLU A 68 -1.49 7.85 -2.86
C GLU A 68 -2.22 6.61 -3.37
N LYS A 69 -1.48 5.60 -3.84
CA LYS A 69 -2.06 4.33 -4.30
C LYS A 69 -2.82 3.60 -3.19
N LEU A 70 -2.25 3.52 -2.00
CA LEU A 70 -2.91 2.90 -0.84
C LEU A 70 -4.19 3.64 -0.44
N ASN A 71 -4.21 4.97 -0.53
CA ASN A 71 -5.42 5.75 -0.27
C ASN A 71 -6.52 5.48 -1.31
N LEU A 72 -6.17 5.44 -2.59
CA LEU A 72 -7.12 5.06 -3.65
C LEU A 72 -7.67 3.65 -3.44
N PHE A 73 -6.80 2.70 -3.07
CA PHE A 73 -7.23 1.35 -2.75
C PHE A 73 -8.20 1.31 -1.56
N LYS A 74 -7.87 2.01 -0.47
CA LYS A 74 -8.73 2.13 0.71
C LYS A 74 -10.12 2.67 0.35
N GLU A 75 -10.20 3.71 -0.49
CA GLU A 75 -11.48 4.24 -0.96
C GLU A 75 -12.27 3.20 -1.77
N SER A 76 -11.59 2.43 -2.61
CA SER A 76 -12.20 1.36 -3.40
C SER A 76 -12.81 0.27 -2.51
N VAL A 77 -12.10 -0.16 -1.46
CA VAL A 77 -12.59 -1.13 -0.47
C VAL A 77 -13.81 -0.61 0.26
N ILE A 78 -13.79 0.65 0.70
CA ILE A 78 -14.93 1.29 1.36
C ILE A 78 -16.15 1.30 0.43
N LEU A 79 -15.97 1.59 -0.86
CA LEU A 79 -17.04 1.57 -1.84
C LEU A 79 -17.61 0.15 -2.04
N GLN A 80 -16.73 -0.85 -2.16
CA GLN A 80 -17.15 -2.25 -2.29
C GLN A 80 -17.94 -2.73 -1.05
N GLN A 81 -17.48 -2.39 0.16
CA GLN A 81 -18.21 -2.70 1.40
C GLN A 81 -19.60 -2.04 1.44
N LYS A 82 -19.74 -0.81 0.93
CA LYS A 82 -21.06 -0.17 0.80
C LYS A 82 -21.96 -0.94 -0.18
N ARG A 83 -21.43 -1.34 -1.34
CA ARG A 83 -22.16 -2.14 -2.34
C ARG A 83 -22.61 -3.49 -1.78
N ILE A 84 -21.74 -4.20 -1.06
CA ILE A 84 -22.07 -5.48 -0.42
C ILE A 84 -23.20 -5.29 0.58
N ARG A 85 -23.15 -4.26 1.44
CA ARG A 85 -24.24 -3.97 2.40
C ARG A 85 -25.58 -3.73 1.72
N VAL A 86 -25.60 -2.98 0.62
CA VAL A 86 -26.83 -2.75 -0.18
C VAL A 86 -27.33 -4.06 -0.78
N ALA A 87 -26.45 -4.85 -1.40
CA ALA A 87 -26.80 -6.15 -1.98
C ALA A 87 -27.35 -7.12 -0.94
N SER A 88 -26.74 -7.20 0.26
CA SER A 88 -27.25 -8.02 1.36
C SER A 88 -28.63 -7.56 1.84
N LYS A 89 -28.89 -6.24 1.89
CA LYS A 89 -30.23 -5.71 2.22
C LYS A 89 -31.27 -6.10 1.17
N ALA A 90 -30.93 -5.97 -0.11
CA ALA A 90 -31.81 -6.36 -1.21
C ALA A 90 -32.12 -7.87 -1.19
N ALA A 91 -31.10 -8.72 -1.02
CA ALA A 91 -31.26 -10.17 -0.93
C ALA A 91 -32.19 -10.57 0.23
N ARG A 92 -32.04 -9.95 1.41
CA ARG A 92 -32.96 -10.16 2.54
C ARG A 92 -34.39 -9.74 2.20
N ALA A 93 -34.56 -8.60 1.53
CA ALA A 93 -35.88 -8.12 1.13
C ALA A 93 -36.60 -9.10 0.19
N TYR A 94 -35.89 -9.67 -0.80
CA TYR A 94 -36.44 -10.70 -1.68
C TYR A 94 -36.87 -11.96 -0.90
N LEU A 95 -36.02 -12.47 -0.01
CA LEU A 95 -36.35 -13.64 0.83
C LEU A 95 -37.57 -13.40 1.74
N THR A 96 -37.74 -12.18 2.26
CA THR A 96 -38.92 -11.81 3.06
C THR A 96 -40.18 -11.52 2.24
N ASN A 97 -40.03 -11.19 0.95
CA ASN A 97 -41.18 -10.89 0.08
C ASN A 97 -41.77 -12.17 -0.55
N ASP A 98 -40.96 -13.22 -0.70
CA ASP A 98 -41.43 -14.56 -1.11
C ASP A 98 -42.16 -15.33 0.00
N SER A 99 -42.29 -14.77 1.21
CA SER A 99 -42.93 -15.39 2.39
C SER A 99 -44.36 -14.91 2.66
N TYR A 100 -45.02 -14.24 1.72
CA TYR A 100 -46.47 -14.03 1.76
C TYR A 100 -47.21 -15.21 1.09
N PRO A 101 -48.03 -15.97 1.82
CA PRO A 101 -48.91 -16.97 1.21
C PRO A 101 -50.04 -16.28 0.43
N LYS A 102 -50.41 -16.86 -0.72
CA LYS A 102 -51.66 -16.55 -1.44
C LYS A 102 -52.87 -16.89 -0.58
#